data_AF-A0A9P5S1L7-F1
#
_entry.id   AF-A0A9P5S1L7-F1
#
_cell.length_a   1.000
_cell.length_b   1.000
_cell.length_c   1.000
_cell.angle_alpha   90.00
_cell.angle_beta   90.00
_cell.angle_gamma   90.00
#
_symmetry.space_group_name_H-M   'P 1'
#
loop_
_entity.id
_entity.type
_entity.pdbx_description
1 polymer ?
#
loop_
_entity_poly.entity_id
_entity_poly.type
_entity_poly.pdbx_seq_one_letter_code
_entity_poly.pdbx_strand_id
1 'polypeptide(L)'
;MTHYQPVMFPVELTVERSYLKDALRAILHTVLFHRVFANIKPRDMDILDLTIPINDDPEVDKLVDEKIAAFVKVVDTNPQSKGQIGIMFYEKRTKRAWFSSTSSEVCWEQWAITINVVTNINEKDKQRSIKNMEKALSSLFLSILRTVNERKDHIPPITTSDGNPFPYQIIIPTASDTWGSMFKRMLDTSASSSPII
;
A
#
# COMPACT_ATOMS: atom_id res chain seq x y z
N MET A 1 -23.36 -4.73 15.48
CA MET A 1 -22.34 -4.07 14.65
C MET A 1 -21.62 -5.15 13.87
N THR A 2 -21.85 -5.27 12.57
CA THR A 2 -21.06 -6.19 11.74
C THR A 2 -19.64 -5.65 11.69
N HIS A 3 -18.69 -6.40 12.26
CA HIS A 3 -17.27 -6.09 12.15
C HIS A 3 -16.88 -6.21 10.68
N TYR A 4 -16.78 -5.06 10.01
CA TYR A 4 -16.34 -5.03 8.63
C TYR A 4 -14.83 -5.29 8.61
N GLN A 5 -14.43 -6.42 8.01
CA GLN A 5 -13.02 -6.76 7.81
C GLN A 5 -12.66 -6.38 6.36
N PRO A 6 -11.62 -5.57 6.13
CA PRO A 6 -11.19 -5.22 4.79
C PRO A 6 -10.71 -6.46 4.03
N VAL A 7 -10.88 -6.46 2.72
CA VAL A 7 -10.26 -7.49 1.87
C VAL A 7 -8.76 -7.24 1.84
N MET A 8 -7.98 -8.25 2.21
CA MET A 8 -6.52 -8.18 2.29
C MET A 8 -5.87 -8.92 1.12
N PHE A 9 -4.95 -8.25 0.44
CA PHE A 9 -4.09 -8.81 -0.60
C PHE A 9 -2.64 -8.84 -0.11
N PRO A 10 -2.12 -10.02 0.28
CA PRO A 10 -0.73 -10.14 0.70
C PRO A 10 0.21 -10.10 -0.51
N VAL A 11 1.32 -9.40 -0.35
CA VAL A 11 2.43 -9.35 -1.28
C VAL A 11 3.69 -9.68 -0.51
N GLU A 12 4.50 -10.61 -1.02
CA GLU A 12 5.81 -10.91 -0.45
C GLU A 12 6.87 -10.91 -1.55
N LEU A 13 7.97 -10.20 -1.30
CA LEU A 13 9.06 -10.10 -2.24
C LEU A 13 10.40 -10.09 -1.51
N THR A 14 11.39 -10.74 -2.10
CA THR A 14 12.79 -10.59 -1.69
C THR A 14 13.49 -9.63 -2.64
N VAL A 15 14.15 -8.62 -2.11
CA VAL A 15 14.80 -7.55 -2.89
C VAL A 15 16.27 -7.42 -2.54
N GLU A 16 17.09 -7.18 -3.56
CA GLU A 16 18.48 -6.78 -3.37
C GLU A 16 18.52 -5.38 -2.75
N ARG A 17 19.36 -5.20 -1.73
CA ARG A 17 19.45 -3.95 -0.95
C ARG A 17 19.63 -2.70 -1.82
N SER A 18 20.42 -2.79 -2.88
CA SER A 18 20.67 -1.66 -3.79
C SER A 18 19.42 -1.20 -4.55
N TYR A 19 18.40 -2.06 -4.70
CA TYR A 19 17.15 -1.78 -5.42
C TYR A 19 15.95 -1.60 -4.49
N LEU A 20 16.14 -1.65 -3.17
CA LEU A 20 15.05 -1.61 -2.19
C LEU A 20 14.09 -0.44 -2.42
N LYS A 21 14.63 0.77 -2.60
CA LYS A 21 13.81 1.98 -2.78
C LYS A 21 13.01 1.92 -4.07
N ASP A 22 13.65 1.55 -5.17
CA ASP A 22 13.02 1.56 -6.49
C ASP A 22 12.00 0.43 -6.63
N ALA A 23 12.30 -0.77 -6.12
CA ALA A 23 11.37 -1.88 -6.07
C ALA A 23 10.12 -1.55 -5.25
N LEU A 24 10.30 -0.95 -4.07
CA LEU A 24 9.18 -0.56 -3.23
C LEU A 24 8.36 0.58 -3.88
N ARG A 25 9.02 1.57 -4.49
CA ARG A 25 8.34 2.61 -5.29
C ARG A 25 7.47 2.00 -6.38
N ALA A 26 8.03 1.06 -7.14
CA ALA A 26 7.31 0.39 -8.23
C ALA A 26 6.07 -0.36 -7.75
N ILE A 27 6.18 -1.11 -6.66
CA ILE A 27 5.04 -1.83 -6.07
C ILE A 27 3.95 -0.85 -5.61
N LEU A 28 4.33 0.20 -4.86
CA LEU A 28 3.38 1.17 -4.33
C LEU A 28 2.64 1.92 -5.45
N HIS A 29 3.38 2.43 -6.44
CA HIS A 29 2.75 3.11 -7.57
C HIS A 29 1.89 2.18 -8.42
N THR A 30 2.28 0.91 -8.63
CA THR A 30 1.45 -0.03 -9.40
C THR A 30 0.07 -0.22 -8.74
N VAL A 31 0.04 -0.38 -7.41
CA VAL A 31 -1.23 -0.50 -6.68
C VAL A 31 -2.03 0.81 -6.76
N LEU A 32 -1.39 1.95 -6.51
CA LEU A 32 -2.06 3.26 -6.53
C LEU A 32 -2.58 3.62 -7.93
N PHE A 33 -1.86 3.29 -8.98
CA PHE A 33 -2.28 3.53 -10.37
C PHE A 33 -3.61 2.82 -10.69
N HIS A 34 -3.82 1.62 -10.14
CA HIS A 34 -5.04 0.85 -10.37
C HIS A 34 -6.17 1.09 -9.36
N ARG A 35 -5.91 1.82 -8.27
CA ARG A 35 -6.84 1.98 -7.14
C ARG A 35 -7.08 3.41 -6.68
N VAL A 36 -6.42 4.39 -7.27
CA VAL A 36 -6.82 5.80 -7.15
C VAL A 36 -7.82 6.10 -8.25
N PHE A 37 -9.07 6.37 -7.88
CA PHE A 37 -10.19 6.60 -8.80
C PHE A 37 -10.34 8.09 -9.09
N ALA A 38 -9.25 8.72 -9.52
CA ALA A 38 -9.22 10.12 -9.94
C ALA A 38 -8.84 10.22 -11.42
N ASN A 39 -8.95 11.42 -11.98
CA ASN A 39 -8.38 11.71 -13.29
C ASN A 39 -6.85 11.70 -13.18
N ILE A 40 -6.25 10.54 -13.46
CA ILE A 40 -4.81 10.35 -13.44
C ILE A 40 -4.23 10.58 -14.84
N LYS A 41 -3.09 11.27 -14.90
CA LYS A 41 -2.24 11.28 -16.08
C LYS A 41 -1.17 10.20 -15.91
N PRO A 42 -1.07 9.22 -16.82
CA PRO A 42 -0.04 8.19 -16.72
C PRO A 42 1.33 8.76 -17.10
N ARG A 43 2.37 8.29 -16.42
CA ARG A 43 3.77 8.38 -16.85
C ARG A 43 4.46 7.03 -16.68
N ASP A 44 5.51 6.80 -17.44
CA ASP A 44 6.28 5.56 -17.35
C ASP A 44 7.30 5.63 -16.21
N MET A 45 7.55 4.49 -15.58
CA MET A 45 8.67 4.28 -14.68
C MET A 45 9.39 2.98 -15.01
N ASP A 46 10.69 3.08 -15.20
CA ASP A 46 11.55 1.92 -15.47
C ASP A 46 12.17 1.39 -14.18
N ILE A 47 12.20 0.07 -14.07
CA ILE A 47 12.90 -0.66 -13.02
C ILE A 47 13.45 -1.98 -13.59
N LEU A 48 14.78 -2.10 -13.61
CA LEU A 48 15.45 -3.20 -14.31
C LEU A 48 14.99 -3.21 -15.79
N ASP A 49 14.70 -4.37 -16.37
CA ASP A 49 14.15 -4.50 -17.73
C ASP A 49 12.60 -4.44 -17.76
N LEU A 50 11.98 -3.75 -16.80
CA LEU A 50 10.52 -3.58 -16.71
C LEU A 50 10.13 -2.10 -16.81
N THR A 51 9.05 -1.82 -17.52
CA THR A 51 8.39 -0.50 -17.55
C THR A 51 6.97 -0.65 -17.02
N ILE A 52 6.60 0.19 -16.05
CA ILE A 52 5.26 0.20 -15.46
C ILE A 52 4.61 1.58 -15.54
N PRO A 53 3.27 1.66 -15.68
CA PRO A 53 2.56 2.92 -15.63
C PRO A 53 2.40 3.36 -14.17
N ILE A 54 2.65 4.64 -13.92
CA ILE A 54 2.47 5.27 -12.61
C ILE A 54 1.70 6.59 -12.74
N ASN A 55 1.19 7.09 -11.61
CA ASN A 55 0.50 8.37 -11.54
C ASN A 55 1.51 9.53 -11.70
N ASP A 56 1.26 10.45 -12.62
CA ASP A 56 1.95 11.74 -12.75
C ASP A 56 1.35 12.75 -11.75
N ASP A 57 1.52 12.49 -10.46
CA ASP A 57 0.98 13.29 -9.35
C ASP A 57 2.07 13.56 -8.30
N PRO A 58 2.51 14.83 -8.13
CA PRO A 58 3.54 15.20 -7.17
C PRO A 58 3.19 14.91 -5.70
N GLU A 59 1.91 14.93 -5.34
CA GLU A 59 1.49 14.62 -3.96
C GLU A 59 1.64 13.12 -3.67
N VAL A 60 1.31 12.29 -4.67
CA VAL A 60 1.53 10.84 -4.61
C VAL A 60 3.02 10.52 -4.51
N ASP A 61 3.84 11.11 -5.38
CA ASP A 61 5.30 10.91 -5.39
C ASP A 61 5.91 11.27 -4.02
N LYS A 62 5.54 12.43 -3.48
CA LYS A 62 6.01 12.89 -2.16
C LYS A 62 5.62 11.92 -1.05
N LEU A 63 4.35 11.50 -1.01
CA LEU A 63 3.87 10.56 0.01
C LEU A 63 4.59 9.20 -0.09
N VAL A 64 4.78 8.69 -1.30
CA VAL A 64 5.49 7.42 -1.55
C VAL A 64 6.95 7.53 -1.08
N ASP A 65 7.66 8.59 -1.46
CA ASP A 65 9.06 8.79 -1.08
C ASP A 65 9.25 8.97 0.43
N GLU A 66 8.36 9.73 1.10
CA GLU A 66 8.36 9.86 2.56
C GLU A 66 8.21 8.51 3.26
N LYS A 67 7.31 7.65 2.76
CA LYS A 67 7.04 6.34 3.34
C LYS A 67 8.13 5.34 3.04
N ILE A 68 8.73 5.38 1.85
CA ILE A 68 9.92 4.58 1.53
C ILE A 68 11.08 4.97 2.46
N ALA A 69 11.32 6.26 2.69
CA ALA A 69 12.37 6.72 3.58
C ALA A 69 12.15 6.23 5.02
N ALA A 70 10.90 6.26 5.52
CA ALA A 70 10.56 5.70 6.82
C ALA A 70 10.73 4.16 6.86
N PHE A 71 10.34 3.47 5.79
CA PHE A 71 10.44 2.02 5.69
C PHE A 71 11.90 1.54 5.72
N VAL A 72 12.80 2.22 5.00
CA VAL A 72 14.23 1.90 5.01
C VAL A 72 14.79 1.94 6.43
N LYS A 73 14.41 2.93 7.25
CA LYS A 73 14.83 3.00 8.67
C LYS A 73 14.33 1.80 9.49
N VAL A 74 13.13 1.30 9.21
CA VAL A 74 12.59 0.11 9.88
C VAL A 74 13.37 -1.14 9.49
N VAL A 75 13.67 -1.32 8.21
CA VAL A 75 14.49 -2.44 7.74
C VAL A 75 15.89 -2.39 8.35
N ASP A 76 16.51 -1.21 8.40
CA ASP A 76 17.89 -1.02 8.87
C ASP A 76 18.07 -1.32 10.36
N THR A 77 17.00 -1.15 11.14
CA THR A 77 16.99 -1.45 12.57
C THR A 77 16.50 -2.87 12.88
N ASN A 78 16.01 -3.62 11.88
CA ASN A 78 15.57 -5.00 12.04
C ASN A 78 16.72 -5.99 11.75
N PRO A 79 17.16 -6.82 12.72
CA PRO A 79 18.20 -7.83 12.50
C PRO A 79 17.93 -8.81 11.36
N GLN A 80 16.65 -9.03 11.02
CA GLN A 80 16.24 -9.91 9.91
C GLN A 80 16.22 -9.20 8.55
N SER A 81 16.55 -7.91 8.49
CA SER A 81 16.45 -7.09 7.27
C SER A 81 15.07 -7.21 6.58
N LYS A 82 14.02 -7.36 7.38
CA LYS A 82 12.64 -7.57 6.94
C LYS A 82 11.78 -6.39 7.35
N GLY A 83 10.85 -5.98 6.49
CA GLY A 83 9.89 -4.93 6.82
C GLY A 83 8.51 -5.21 6.23
N GLN A 84 7.49 -4.61 6.85
CA GLN A 84 6.12 -4.60 6.32
C GLN A 84 5.67 -3.17 6.05
N ILE A 85 4.91 -3.00 4.99
CA ILE A 85 4.30 -1.74 4.57
C ILE A 85 3.00 -2.07 3.84
N GLY A 86 2.03 -1.18 3.86
CA GLY A 86 0.78 -1.47 3.19
C GLY A 86 0.01 -0.23 2.79
N ILE A 87 -0.84 -0.41 1.80
CA ILE A 87 -1.76 0.60 1.30
C ILE A 87 -3.15 0.21 1.77
N MET A 88 -3.85 1.16 2.38
CA MET A 88 -5.20 0.97 2.91
C MET A 88 -6.13 1.94 2.20
N PHE A 89 -7.23 1.44 1.65
CA PHE A 89 -8.26 2.23 0.98
C PHE A 89 -9.52 2.30 1.85
N TYR A 90 -10.09 3.49 1.95
CA TYR A 90 -11.19 3.80 2.85
C TYR A 90 -12.44 4.27 2.10
N GLU A 91 -13.59 4.05 2.73
CA GLU A 91 -14.89 4.61 2.36
C GLU A 91 -15.28 5.63 3.43
N LYS A 92 -15.59 6.86 3.01
CA LYS A 92 -16.21 7.85 3.90
C LYS A 92 -17.69 7.52 4.05
N ARG A 93 -18.10 7.11 5.25
CA ARG A 93 -19.50 6.85 5.59
C ARG A 93 -20.04 7.99 6.45
N THR A 94 -21.02 8.71 5.93
CA THR A 94 -21.79 9.68 6.70
C THR A 94 -23.08 9.04 7.19
N LYS A 95 -23.20 8.85 8.50
CA LYS A 95 -24.50 8.51 9.11
C LYS A 95 -25.21 9.80 9.48
N ARG A 96 -26.33 10.08 8.82
CA ARG A 96 -27.23 11.18 9.18
C ARG A 96 -28.24 10.68 10.20
N ALA A 97 -28.19 11.20 11.42
CA ALA A 97 -29.27 11.15 12.39
C ALA A 97 -29.99 12.50 12.37
N TRP A 98 -31.26 12.54 12.78
CA TRP A 98 -32.19 13.67 12.58
C TRP A 98 -31.75 15.07 13.09
N PHE A 99 -30.62 15.21 13.78
CA PHE A 99 -29.98 16.50 14.09
C PHE A 99 -28.43 16.44 14.16
N SER A 100 -27.80 15.36 13.66
CA SER A 100 -26.35 15.23 13.69
C SER A 100 -25.83 14.34 12.56
N SER A 101 -24.67 14.68 12.03
CA SER A 101 -23.92 13.83 11.11
C SER A 101 -22.63 13.37 11.75
N THR A 102 -22.42 12.07 11.87
CA THR A 102 -21.13 11.50 12.24
C THR A 102 -20.49 10.91 10.98
N SER A 103 -19.28 11.37 10.67
CA SER A 103 -18.46 10.83 9.58
C SER A 103 -17.51 9.79 10.14
N SER A 104 -17.48 8.61 9.53
CA SER A 104 -16.53 7.54 9.86
C SER A 104 -15.84 7.08 8.58
N GLU A 105 -14.55 6.76 8.67
CA GLU A 105 -13.81 6.12 7.58
C GLU A 105 -13.71 4.61 7.84
N VAL A 106 -14.07 3.81 6.84
CA VAL A 106 -14.03 2.35 6.95
C VAL A 106 -13.08 1.80 5.88
N CYS A 107 -12.04 1.10 6.31
CA CYS A 107 -11.10 0.44 5.39
C CYS A 107 -11.80 -0.71 4.68
N TRP A 108 -11.76 -0.75 3.35
CA TRP A 108 -12.40 -1.79 2.51
C TRP A 108 -11.42 -2.66 1.73
N GLU A 109 -10.22 -2.15 1.44
CA GLU A 109 -9.17 -2.91 0.79
C GLU A 109 -7.81 -2.59 1.40
N GLN A 110 -6.98 -3.62 1.53
CA GLN A 110 -5.62 -3.52 2.02
C GLN A 110 -4.66 -4.32 1.13
N TRP A 111 -3.54 -3.69 0.75
CA TRP A 111 -2.39 -4.37 0.18
C TRP A 111 -1.31 -4.50 1.24
N ALA A 112 -1.07 -5.72 1.73
CA ALA A 112 -0.13 -6.01 2.80
C ALA A 112 1.22 -6.48 2.21
N ILE A 113 2.19 -5.58 2.11
CA ILE A 113 3.45 -5.81 1.43
C ILE A 113 4.54 -6.17 2.46
N THR A 114 5.14 -7.34 2.30
CA THR A 114 6.27 -7.83 3.08
C THR A 114 7.50 -7.86 2.20
N ILE A 115 8.55 -7.14 2.61
CA ILE A 115 9.82 -7.09 1.89
C ILE A 115 10.90 -7.76 2.75
N ASN A 116 11.53 -8.78 2.19
CA ASN A 116 12.74 -9.38 2.73
C ASN A 116 13.94 -8.77 1.99
N VAL A 117 14.88 -8.15 2.69
CA VAL A 117 16.03 -7.48 2.06
C VAL A 117 17.26 -8.36 2.18
N VAL A 118 17.89 -8.63 1.03
CA VAL A 118 19.15 -9.37 0.96
C VAL A 118 20.28 -8.44 0.53
N THR A 119 21.47 -8.65 1.06
CA THR A 119 22.68 -7.95 0.64
C THR A 119 23.71 -9.01 0.22
N ASN A 120 24.00 -9.10 -1.07
CA ASN A 120 24.96 -10.06 -1.59
C ASN A 120 26.35 -9.42 -1.71
N ILE A 121 27.36 -10.04 -1.08
CA ILE A 121 28.74 -9.53 -1.08
C ILE A 121 29.44 -9.84 -2.42
N ASN A 122 29.20 -11.03 -2.96
CA ASN A 122 29.77 -11.48 -4.22
C ASN A 122 28.96 -10.95 -5.40
N GLU A 123 29.64 -10.36 -6.38
CA GLU A 123 29.00 -9.82 -7.58
C GLU A 123 28.20 -10.88 -8.35
N LYS A 124 28.68 -12.12 -8.42
CA LYS A 124 27.95 -13.21 -9.10
C LYS A 124 26.59 -13.49 -8.43
N ASP A 125 26.56 -13.51 -7.10
CA ASP A 125 25.34 -13.77 -6.34
C ASP A 125 24.40 -12.57 -6.37
N LYS A 126 24.95 -11.36 -6.34
CA LYS A 126 24.20 -10.12 -6.54
C LYS A 126 23.52 -10.08 -7.91
N GLN A 127 24.23 -10.39 -8.99
CA GLN A 127 23.64 -10.44 -10.34
C GLN A 127 22.54 -11.50 -10.45
N ARG A 128 22.72 -12.66 -9.79
CA ARG A 128 21.67 -13.68 -9.70
C ARG A 128 20.45 -13.18 -8.92
N SER A 129 20.67 -12.52 -7.78
CA SER A 129 19.62 -11.91 -6.95
C SER A 129 18.80 -10.90 -7.73
N ILE A 130 19.46 -9.99 -8.46
CA ILE A 130 18.82 -8.97 -9.29
C ILE A 130 17.97 -9.62 -10.40
N LYS A 131 18.50 -10.62 -11.13
CA LYS A 131 17.73 -11.33 -12.17
C LYS A 131 16.52 -12.08 -11.62
N ASN A 132 16.63 -12.65 -10.42
CA ASN A 132 15.50 -13.31 -9.77
C ASN A 132 14.46 -12.28 -9.31
N MET A 133 14.90 -11.15 -8.77
CA MET A 133 14.04 -10.04 -8.36
C MET A 133 13.28 -9.45 -9.55
N GLU A 134 13.91 -9.29 -10.71
CA GLU A 134 13.25 -8.84 -11.95
C GLU A 134 12.08 -9.75 -12.33
N LYS A 135 12.31 -11.07 -12.40
CA LYS A 135 11.27 -12.05 -12.70
C LYS A 135 10.14 -12.04 -11.67
N ALA A 136 10.49 -11.88 -10.40
CA ALA A 136 9.53 -11.80 -9.31
C ALA A 136 8.69 -10.51 -9.37
N LEU A 137 9.31 -9.36 -9.69
CA LEU A 137 8.62 -8.09 -9.91
C LEU A 137 7.67 -8.17 -11.11
N SER A 138 8.13 -8.70 -12.24
CA SER A 138 7.29 -8.91 -13.43
C SER A 138 6.05 -9.75 -13.11
N SER A 139 6.25 -10.88 -12.42
CA SER A 139 5.16 -11.76 -11.99
C SER A 139 4.24 -11.06 -10.99
N LEU A 140 4.79 -10.27 -10.08
CA LEU A 140 4.04 -9.51 -9.09
C LEU A 140 3.16 -8.44 -9.74
N PHE A 141 3.68 -7.65 -10.68
CA PHE A 141 2.90 -6.61 -11.36
C PHE A 141 1.74 -7.21 -12.17
N LEU A 142 1.97 -8.32 -12.86
CA LEU A 142 0.90 -9.06 -13.54
C LEU A 142 -0.13 -9.61 -12.54
N SER A 143 0.32 -10.10 -11.39
CA SER A 143 -0.56 -10.59 -10.32
C SER A 143 -1.41 -9.46 -9.72
N ILE A 144 -0.82 -8.28 -9.48
CA ILE A 144 -1.54 -7.08 -9.04
C ILE A 144 -2.59 -6.73 -10.09
N LEU A 145 -2.21 -6.60 -11.36
CA LEU A 145 -3.12 -6.28 -12.48
C LEU A 145 -4.29 -7.28 -12.58
N ARG A 146 -4.00 -8.57 -12.44
CA ARG A 146 -5.04 -9.60 -12.45
C ARG A 146 -5.98 -9.44 -11.25
N THR A 147 -5.41 -9.27 -10.07
CA THR A 147 -6.16 -9.10 -8.81
C THR A 147 -7.06 -7.88 -8.87
N VAL A 148 -6.56 -6.72 -9.32
CA VAL A 148 -7.37 -5.49 -9.42
C VAL A 148 -8.50 -5.61 -10.43
N ASN A 149 -8.33 -6.44 -11.47
CA ASN A 149 -9.33 -6.70 -12.49
C ASN A 149 -10.41 -7.70 -12.05
N GLU A 150 -10.01 -8.77 -11.35
CA GLU A 150 -10.90 -9.85 -10.90
C GLU A 150 -11.61 -9.53 -9.58
N ARG A 151 -10.95 -8.78 -8.68
CA ARG A 151 -11.46 -8.46 -7.34
C ARG A 151 -12.00 -7.03 -7.31
N LYS A 152 -13.28 -6.91 -7.61
CA LYS A 152 -14.03 -5.64 -7.63
C LYS A 152 -15.31 -5.69 -6.79
N ASP A 153 -15.67 -6.87 -6.30
CA ASP A 153 -16.89 -7.15 -5.54
C ASP A 153 -16.97 -6.40 -4.21
N HIS A 154 -15.81 -6.05 -3.65
CA HIS A 154 -15.68 -5.32 -2.39
C HIS A 154 -15.47 -3.81 -2.55
N ILE A 155 -15.37 -3.29 -3.78
CA ILE A 155 -15.23 -1.84 -4.03
C ILE A 155 -16.57 -1.16 -3.68
N PRO A 156 -16.59 -0.18 -2.76
CA PRO A 156 -17.82 0.51 -2.39
C PRO A 156 -18.42 1.31 -3.56
N PRO A 157 -19.73 1.62 -3.51
CA PRO A 157 -20.34 2.52 -4.48
C PRO A 157 -19.69 3.91 -4.45
N ILE A 158 -19.43 4.49 -5.62
CA ILE A 158 -18.97 5.88 -5.72
C ILE A 158 -20.15 6.81 -5.42
N THR A 159 -20.01 7.63 -4.37
CA THR A 159 -21.07 8.53 -3.88
C THR A 159 -20.71 10.01 -4.03
N THR A 160 -19.52 10.33 -4.54
CA THR A 160 -19.02 11.69 -4.77
C THR A 160 -18.57 11.86 -6.22
N SER A 161 -18.72 13.08 -6.73
CA SER A 161 -18.21 13.52 -8.05
C SER A 161 -16.82 14.16 -7.96
N ASP A 162 -16.35 14.47 -6.75
CA ASP A 162 -15.18 15.32 -6.56
C ASP A 162 -13.94 14.48 -6.21
N GLY A 163 -12.94 14.53 -7.10
CA GLY A 163 -11.62 13.93 -6.88
C GLY A 163 -11.62 12.41 -6.71
N ASN A 164 -10.70 11.90 -5.90
CA ASN A 164 -10.62 10.48 -5.58
C ASN A 164 -11.69 10.12 -4.51
N PRO A 165 -12.68 9.26 -4.82
CA PRO A 165 -13.76 8.90 -3.90
C PRO A 165 -13.31 8.05 -2.71
N PHE A 166 -12.17 7.37 -2.82
CA PHE A 166 -11.66 6.46 -1.78
C PHE A 166 -10.33 6.99 -1.22
N PRO A 167 -10.33 7.65 -0.04
CA PRO A 167 -9.10 8.04 0.63
C PRO A 167 -8.19 6.83 0.83
N TYR A 168 -6.88 7.07 0.85
CA TYR A 168 -5.92 6.01 1.10
C TYR A 168 -4.81 6.46 2.04
N GLN A 169 -4.18 5.49 2.69
CA GLN A 169 -3.03 5.70 3.56
C GLN A 169 -1.97 4.63 3.28
N ILE A 170 -0.70 5.04 3.28
CA ILE A 170 0.44 4.12 3.31
C ILE A 170 0.92 4.01 4.75
N ILE A 171 0.97 2.78 5.28
CA ILE A 171 1.32 2.56 6.68
C ILE A 171 2.37 1.46 6.84
N ILE A 172 3.26 1.68 7.80
CA ILE A 172 4.33 0.76 8.19
C ILE A 172 3.98 0.26 9.60
N PRO A 173 3.65 -1.03 9.77
CA PRO A 173 3.37 -1.58 11.09
C PRO A 173 4.60 -1.50 11.99
N THR A 174 4.40 -1.15 13.26
CA THR A 174 5.45 -1.21 14.29
C THR A 174 5.71 -2.66 14.73
N ALA A 175 6.92 -2.99 15.16
CA ALA A 175 7.37 -4.37 15.43
C ALA A 175 6.53 -5.18 16.45
N SER A 176 5.71 -4.53 17.28
CA SER A 176 4.76 -5.18 18.19
C SER A 176 3.42 -5.55 17.56
N ASP A 177 3.16 -5.11 16.32
CA ASP A 177 1.86 -5.17 15.69
C ASP A 177 1.84 -6.12 14.50
N THR A 178 0.94 -7.10 14.56
CA THR A 178 0.49 -7.82 13.35
C THR A 178 -0.49 -6.93 12.61
N TRP A 179 -0.69 -7.15 11.30
CA TRP A 179 -1.73 -6.46 10.55
C TRP A 179 -3.08 -6.49 11.29
N GLY A 180 -3.45 -7.63 11.87
CA GLY A 180 -4.67 -7.78 12.67
C GLY A 180 -4.72 -6.92 13.94
N SER A 181 -3.62 -6.75 14.68
CA SER A 181 -3.60 -5.89 15.88
C SER A 181 -3.62 -4.40 15.52
N MET A 182 -2.98 -4.04 14.41
CA MET A 182 -3.04 -2.69 13.87
C MET A 182 -4.46 -2.29 13.48
N PHE A 183 -5.22 -3.19 12.85
CA PHE A 183 -6.64 -2.96 12.55
C PHE A 183 -7.48 -2.69 13.78
N LYS A 184 -7.29 -3.49 14.83
CA LYS A 184 -8.00 -3.29 16.10
C LYS A 184 -7.77 -1.87 16.63
N ARG A 185 -6.51 -1.40 16.63
CA ARG A 185 -6.15 -0.04 17.05
C ARG A 185 -6.73 1.06 16.15
N MET A 186 -6.70 0.87 14.82
CA MET A 186 -7.26 1.87 13.89
C MET A 186 -8.78 1.99 14.00
N LEU A 187 -9.48 0.87 14.20
CA LEU A 187 -10.90 0.85 14.51
C LEU A 187 -11.19 1.56 15.84
N ASP A 188 -10.41 1.27 16.89
CA ASP A 188 -10.58 1.87 18.22
C ASP A 188 -10.33 3.40 18.20
N THR A 189 -9.34 3.87 17.42
CA THR A 189 -9.03 5.31 17.29
C THR A 189 -10.12 6.08 16.54
N SER A 190 -10.80 5.44 15.57
CA SER A 190 -11.96 6.02 14.88
C SER A 190 -13.22 6.08 15.74
N ALA A 191 -13.28 5.30 16.82
CA ALA A 191 -14.39 5.31 17.78
C ALA A 191 -14.22 6.34 18.91
N SER A 192 -12.99 6.82 19.16
CA SER A 192 -12.69 7.71 20.29
C SER A 192 -12.86 9.22 20.02
N SER A 193 -13.22 9.64 18.81
CA SER A 193 -13.60 11.05 18.56
C SER A 193 -15.09 11.27 18.89
N SER A 194 -15.44 11.19 20.16
CA SER A 194 -16.70 11.77 20.66
C SER A 194 -16.41 13.20 21.16
N PRO A 195 -17.27 14.19 20.90
CA PRO A 195 -17.07 15.52 21.46
C PRO A 195 -17.19 15.43 22.97
N ILE A 196 -16.19 15.97 23.68
CA ILE A 196 -16.34 16.33 25.08
C ILE A 196 -17.43 17.40 25.12
N ILE A 197 -18.55 17.08 25.77
CA ILE A 197 -19.48 18.07 26.32
C ILE A 197 -18.98 18.40 27.72
#